data_AF-A0A483T7X6-F1
#
_entry.id   AF-A0A483T7X6-F1
#
_cell.length_a   1.000
_cell.length_b   1.000
_cell.length_c   1.000
_cell.angle_alpha   90.00
_cell.angle_beta   90.00
_cell.angle_gamma   90.00
#
_symmetry.space_group_name_H-M   'P 1'
#
loop_
_entity.id
_entity.type
_entity.pdbx_description
1 polymer ?
#
loop_
_entity_poly.entity_id
_entity_poly.type
_entity_poly.pdbx_seq_one_letter_code
_entity_poly.pdbx_strand_id
1 'polypeptide(L)'
;MNIGHLNFFKVNKCGLYKVNDNNTYGLELSETFDLIQDWVGTKSLALTIPWDPKEKPNRSKCYCKDIYKDENTGDFLIMLWKSDTDSTGSLLGASEDGEIGSSSVVKYTNSYRGKKVIWGRPCFYWVIPELETIVSIKFDHSICDSELFQDYVH
;
A
#
# COMPACT_ATOMS: atom_id res chain seq x y z
N MET A 1 -6.64 13.79 21.05
CA MET A 1 -7.68 13.28 20.13
C MET A 1 -6.97 13.00 18.81
N ASN A 2 -6.95 11.76 18.33
CA ASN A 2 -6.37 11.47 17.02
C ASN A 2 -7.42 11.86 15.97
N ILE A 3 -7.13 12.84 15.12
CA ILE A 3 -8.05 13.27 14.06
C ILE A 3 -7.68 12.50 12.79
N GLY A 4 -8.66 11.85 12.17
CA GLY A 4 -8.50 11.19 10.88
C GLY A 4 -9.14 12.03 9.78
N HIS A 5 -8.44 12.23 8.66
CA HIS A 5 -9.01 12.88 7.46
C HIS A 5 -9.25 11.85 6.36
N LEU A 6 -10.41 11.92 5.73
CA LEU A 6 -10.81 11.06 4.61
C LEU A 6 -10.83 11.88 3.32
N ASN A 7 -10.20 11.37 2.26
CA ASN A 7 -10.35 11.92 0.92
C ASN A 7 -10.88 10.85 -0.02
N PHE A 8 -11.90 11.19 -0.81
CA PHE A 8 -12.60 10.27 -1.69
C PHE A 8 -12.16 10.48 -3.14
N PHE A 9 -11.83 9.38 -3.82
CA PHE A 9 -11.42 9.36 -5.21
C PHE A 9 -12.34 8.42 -5.99
N LYS A 10 -12.92 8.94 -7.08
CA LYS A 10 -13.65 8.10 -8.03
C LYS A 10 -12.66 7.38 -8.94
N VAL A 11 -12.82 6.07 -9.09
CA VAL A 11 -12.08 5.23 -10.04
C VAL A 11 -12.79 5.31 -11.38
N ASN A 12 -12.15 5.97 -12.35
CA ASN A 12 -12.73 6.10 -13.69
C ASN A 12 -12.44 4.89 -14.59
N LYS A 13 -11.29 4.24 -14.38
CA LYS A 13 -10.83 3.06 -15.13
C LYS A 13 -9.95 2.18 -14.25
N CYS A 14 -10.17 0.86 -14.32
CA CYS A 14 -9.35 -0.18 -13.71
C CYS A 14 -9.61 -1.47 -14.49
N GLY A 15 -8.58 -2.04 -15.08
CA GLY A 15 -8.67 -3.25 -15.90
C GLY A 15 -7.93 -3.18 -17.22
N LEU A 16 -8.02 -4.27 -17.97
CA LEU A 16 -7.49 -4.38 -19.32
C LEU A 16 -8.52 -3.88 -20.33
N TYR A 17 -8.10 -2.98 -21.21
CA TYR A 17 -8.96 -2.39 -22.24
C TYR A 17 -8.36 -2.68 -23.62
N LYS A 18 -9.21 -3.00 -24.60
CA LYS A 18 -8.79 -3.01 -26.00
C LYS A 18 -8.68 -1.57 -26.52
N VAL A 19 -7.87 -1.38 -27.55
CA VAL A 19 -7.77 -0.08 -28.23
C VAL A 19 -9.15 0.33 -28.73
N ASN A 20 -9.60 1.54 -28.36
CA ASN A 20 -10.91 2.10 -28.67
C ASN A 20 -12.12 1.33 -28.09
N ASP A 21 -11.91 0.49 -27.07
CA ASP A 21 -12.99 -0.17 -26.34
C ASP A 21 -13.03 0.34 -24.90
N ASN A 22 -14.23 0.60 -24.40
CA ASN A 22 -14.45 0.98 -23.00
C ASN A 22 -14.83 -0.20 -22.12
N ASN A 23 -15.06 -1.39 -22.70
CA ASN A 23 -15.28 -2.61 -21.94
C ASN A 23 -13.97 -3.08 -21.31
N THR A 24 -14.05 -3.53 -20.06
CA THR A 24 -12.98 -4.22 -19.36
C THR A 24 -12.91 -5.68 -19.80
N TYR A 25 -11.70 -6.22 -19.82
CA TYR A 25 -11.41 -7.60 -20.18
C TYR A 25 -10.57 -8.25 -19.08
N GLY A 26 -11.08 -8.18 -17.84
CA GLY A 26 -10.38 -8.62 -16.65
C GLY A 26 -9.57 -7.51 -15.96
N LEU A 27 -9.10 -7.84 -14.77
CA LEU A 27 -8.43 -6.93 -13.83
C LEU A 27 -9.33 -5.75 -13.43
N GLU A 28 -10.64 -5.94 -13.38
CA GLU A 28 -11.53 -4.96 -12.76
C GLU A 28 -11.13 -4.70 -11.29
N LEU A 29 -11.67 -3.64 -10.70
CA LEU A 29 -11.21 -3.14 -9.41
C LEU A 29 -11.18 -4.22 -8.31
N SER A 30 -12.25 -5.02 -8.15
CA SER A 30 -12.26 -6.12 -7.17
C SER A 30 -11.21 -7.18 -7.48
N GLU A 31 -11.15 -7.65 -8.73
CA GLU A 31 -10.22 -8.70 -9.16
C GLU A 31 -8.76 -8.26 -8.97
N THR A 32 -8.45 -6.99 -9.25
CA THR A 32 -7.11 -6.43 -9.04
C THR A 32 -6.68 -6.53 -7.58
N PHE A 33 -7.56 -6.15 -6.64
CA PHE A 33 -7.21 -6.21 -5.21
C PHE A 33 -7.21 -7.63 -4.65
N ASP A 34 -8.03 -8.53 -5.18
CA ASP A 34 -7.94 -9.97 -4.91
C ASP A 34 -6.56 -10.51 -5.32
N LEU A 35 -6.13 -10.23 -6.56
CA LEU A 35 -4.82 -10.69 -7.06
C LEU A 35 -3.64 -10.06 -6.31
N ILE A 36 -3.76 -8.80 -5.89
CA ILE A 36 -2.76 -8.16 -5.04
C ILE A 36 -2.71 -8.87 -3.68
N GLN A 37 -3.84 -9.15 -3.05
CA GLN A 37 -3.91 -9.84 -1.76
C GLN A 37 -3.27 -11.23 -1.83
N ASP A 38 -3.61 -12.01 -2.86
CA ASP A 38 -3.03 -13.34 -3.10
C ASP A 38 -1.51 -13.26 -3.34
N TRP A 39 -1.07 -12.30 -4.14
CA TRP A 39 0.34 -12.10 -4.46
C TRP A 39 1.17 -11.73 -3.23
N VAL A 40 0.69 -10.80 -2.40
CA VAL A 40 1.44 -10.35 -1.22
C VAL A 40 1.37 -11.38 -0.10
N GLY A 41 0.26 -12.08 0.10
CA GLY A 41 0.03 -12.98 1.24
C GLY A 41 1.06 -14.11 1.42
N THR A 42 1.87 -14.39 0.39
CA THR A 42 2.94 -15.39 0.40
C THR A 42 4.36 -14.81 0.59
N LYS A 43 4.48 -13.50 0.78
CA LYS A 43 5.75 -12.75 0.72
C LYS A 43 6.09 -12.03 2.02
N SER A 44 7.39 -11.86 2.26
CA SER A 44 7.88 -10.90 3.25
C SER A 44 7.74 -9.48 2.73
N LEU A 45 7.67 -8.50 3.64
CA LEU A 45 7.48 -7.09 3.30
C LEU A 45 8.44 -6.61 2.22
N ALA A 46 9.73 -6.96 2.31
CA ALA A 46 10.76 -6.53 1.36
C ALA A 46 10.50 -6.97 -0.10
N LEU A 47 9.67 -8.00 -0.32
CA LEU A 47 9.34 -8.57 -1.64
C LEU A 47 7.98 -8.10 -2.19
N THR A 48 7.33 -7.15 -1.52
CA THR A 48 6.00 -6.61 -1.89
C THR A 48 6.05 -5.32 -2.72
N ILE A 49 7.21 -5.00 -3.30
CA ILE A 49 7.35 -3.89 -4.26
C ILE A 49 7.10 -4.42 -5.69
N PRO A 50 6.17 -3.83 -6.48
CA PRO A 50 5.81 -4.37 -7.79
C PRO A 50 6.79 -4.01 -8.92
N TRP A 51 7.77 -3.15 -8.65
CA TRP A 51 8.84 -2.80 -9.59
C TRP A 51 10.23 -3.12 -9.03
N ASP A 52 11.23 -3.22 -9.91
CA ASP A 52 12.63 -3.33 -9.49
C ASP A 52 13.15 -1.97 -8.99
N PRO A 53 13.51 -1.82 -7.70
CA PRO A 53 14.07 -0.58 -7.17
C PRO A 53 15.41 -0.19 -7.81
N LYS A 54 16.15 -1.14 -8.39
CA LYS A 54 17.44 -0.89 -9.05
C LYS A 54 17.28 -0.22 -10.41
N GLU A 55 16.24 -0.61 -11.15
CA GLU A 55 15.89 -0.01 -12.45
C GLU A 55 15.23 1.37 -12.28
N LYS A 56 14.65 1.65 -11.11
CA LYS A 56 13.94 2.90 -10.78
C LYS A 56 14.45 3.53 -9.47
N PRO A 57 15.73 3.94 -9.37
CA PRO A 57 16.34 4.38 -8.12
C PRO A 57 15.75 5.69 -7.57
N ASN A 58 15.20 6.54 -8.45
CA ASN A 58 14.57 7.81 -8.06
C ASN A 58 13.09 7.67 -7.67
N ARG A 59 12.48 6.49 -7.86
CA ARG A 59 11.09 6.24 -7.45
C ARG A 59 11.08 5.92 -5.96
N SER A 60 10.16 6.54 -5.22
CA SER A 60 9.96 6.20 -3.80
C SER A 60 9.66 4.72 -3.68
N LYS A 61 10.33 3.98 -2.78
CA LYS A 61 10.01 2.56 -2.57
C LYS A 61 8.71 2.47 -1.79
N CYS A 62 7.83 1.58 -2.23
CA CYS A 62 6.53 1.34 -1.62
C CYS A 62 6.33 -0.16 -1.45
N TYR A 63 5.86 -0.56 -0.27
CA TYR A 63 5.65 -1.95 0.09
C TYR A 63 4.19 -2.13 0.55
N CYS A 64 3.58 -3.28 0.30
CA CYS A 64 2.30 -3.62 0.93
C CYS A 64 2.58 -4.29 2.28
N LYS A 65 2.23 -3.59 3.36
CA LYS A 65 2.42 -4.09 4.71
C LYS A 65 1.22 -4.87 5.22
N ASP A 66 0.03 -4.53 4.75
CA ASP A 66 -1.18 -5.28 5.02
C ASP A 66 -2.24 -5.05 3.96
N ILE A 67 -3.07 -6.06 3.73
CA ILE A 67 -4.27 -5.97 2.92
C ILE A 67 -5.32 -6.93 3.46
N TYR A 68 -6.48 -6.37 3.79
CA TYR A 68 -7.61 -7.10 4.33
C TYR A 68 -8.81 -6.92 3.43
N LYS A 69 -9.56 -8.00 3.18
CA LYS A 69 -10.83 -8.00 2.46
C LYS A 69 -11.96 -8.29 3.44
N ASP A 70 -13.01 -7.48 3.43
CA ASP A 70 -14.25 -7.82 4.14
C ASP A 70 -15.10 -8.74 3.27
N GLU A 71 -15.40 -9.95 3.76
CA GLU A 71 -16.16 -10.96 3.00
C GLU A 71 -17.65 -10.60 2.81
N ASN A 72 -18.19 -9.64 3.58
CA ASN A 72 -19.60 -9.26 3.47
C ASN A 72 -19.80 -8.16 2.44
N THR A 73 -18.90 -7.17 2.39
CA THR A 73 -18.99 -6.03 1.46
C THR A 73 -18.13 -6.21 0.20
N GLY A 74 -17.09 -7.03 0.26
CA GLY A 74 -16.08 -7.13 -0.80
C GLY A 74 -15.11 -5.94 -0.82
N ASP A 75 -15.12 -5.10 0.22
CA ASP A 75 -14.21 -3.96 0.34
C ASP A 75 -12.81 -4.40 0.77
N PHE A 76 -11.82 -3.61 0.40
CA PHE A 76 -10.44 -3.83 0.81
C PHE A 76 -9.90 -2.68 1.64
N LEU A 77 -9.22 -2.98 2.74
CA LEU A 77 -8.36 -2.04 3.43
C LEU A 77 -6.91 -2.42 3.16
N ILE A 78 -6.18 -1.54 2.49
CA ILE A 78 -4.76 -1.73 2.17
C ILE A 78 -3.90 -0.72 2.93
N MET A 79 -2.83 -1.23 3.54
CA MET A 79 -1.79 -0.44 4.20
C MET A 79 -0.49 -0.56 3.42
N LEU A 80 -0.13 0.51 2.72
CA LEU A 80 1.17 0.64 2.07
C LEU A 80 2.19 1.24 3.04
N TRP A 81 3.47 0.99 2.79
CA TRP A 81 4.59 1.53 3.54
C TRP A 81 5.54 2.24 2.58
N LYS A 82 5.54 3.58 2.62
CA LYS A 82 6.45 4.39 1.82
C LYS A 82 7.78 4.52 2.55
N SER A 83 8.88 4.08 1.94
CA SER A 83 10.21 4.27 2.53
C SER A 83 10.63 5.74 2.48
N ASP A 84 11.18 6.26 3.57
CA ASP A 84 11.90 7.52 3.54
C ASP A 84 13.35 7.24 3.08
N THR A 85 13.84 7.99 2.09
CA THR A 85 15.23 7.84 1.58
C THR A 85 16.27 8.44 2.53
N ASP A 86 15.87 9.39 3.38
CA ASP A 86 16.71 10.02 4.39
C ASP A 86 16.27 9.55 5.79
N SER A 87 17.13 8.78 6.46
CA SER A 87 16.92 8.24 7.81
C SER A 87 16.86 9.31 8.92
N THR A 88 17.03 10.59 8.56
CA THR A 88 17.09 11.72 9.49
C THR A 88 15.72 12.23 9.95
N GLY A 89 14.60 11.66 9.48
CA GLY A 89 13.24 12.11 9.85
C GLY A 89 12.23 11.03 10.24
N SER A 90 12.51 9.75 10.02
CA SER A 90 11.53 8.67 10.22
C SER A 90 11.57 8.13 11.65
N LEU A 91 10.55 8.43 12.43
CA LEU A 91 10.36 7.91 13.79
C LEU A 91 9.88 6.45 13.83
N LEU A 92 9.48 5.90 12.67
CA LEU A 92 8.82 4.60 12.53
C LEU A 92 9.54 3.72 11.50
N GLY A 93 9.64 2.43 11.81
CA GLY A 93 10.19 1.39 10.96
C GLY A 93 9.31 0.15 10.92
N ALA A 94 9.31 -0.52 9.77
CA ALA A 94 8.70 -1.83 9.59
C ALA A 94 9.78 -2.90 9.43
N SER A 95 9.60 -4.07 10.04
CA SER A 95 10.54 -5.19 9.92
C SER A 95 10.55 -5.72 8.48
N GLU A 96 11.72 -5.85 7.86
CA GLU A 96 11.84 -6.38 6.48
C GLU A 96 11.37 -7.84 6.37
N ASP A 97 11.75 -8.64 7.35
CA ASP A 97 11.40 -10.06 7.45
C ASP A 97 10.03 -10.29 8.12
N GLY A 98 9.28 -9.20 8.40
CA GLY A 98 7.98 -9.30 9.03
C GLY A 98 6.92 -9.89 8.10
N GLU A 99 6.07 -10.77 8.64
CA GLU A 99 4.85 -11.20 7.97
C GLU A 99 3.90 -10.00 7.76
N ILE A 100 3.12 -10.06 6.69
CA ILE A 100 2.06 -9.11 6.38
C ILE A 100 1.01 -9.18 7.50
N GLY A 101 0.46 -8.02 7.90
CA GLY A 101 -0.48 -7.95 9.04
C GLY A 101 0.13 -8.08 10.43
N SER A 102 1.44 -8.36 10.56
CA SER A 102 2.11 -8.31 11.88
C SER A 102 2.09 -6.88 12.45
N SER A 103 1.56 -6.73 13.67
CA SER A 103 1.23 -5.46 14.34
C SER A 103 2.43 -4.69 14.92
N SER A 104 3.65 -5.20 14.76
CA SER A 104 4.84 -4.57 15.34
C SER A 104 5.40 -3.46 14.44
N VAL A 105 4.98 -2.22 14.67
CA VAL A 105 5.71 -1.02 14.21
C VAL A 105 6.87 -0.76 15.16
N VAL A 106 8.08 -0.71 14.62
CA VAL A 106 9.28 -0.40 15.41
C VAL A 106 9.41 1.11 15.52
N LYS A 107 9.37 1.64 16.76
CA LYS A 107 9.74 3.04 17.02
C LYS A 107 11.26 3.14 17.10
N TYR A 108 11.83 4.22 16.57
CA TYR A 108 13.27 4.47 16.65
C TYR A 108 13.73 4.50 18.13
N THR A 109 14.43 3.46 18.59
CA THR A 109 15.13 3.40 19.87
C THR A 109 16.57 2.96 19.64
N ASN A 110 17.51 3.44 20.46
CA ASN A 110 18.97 3.20 20.38
C ASN A 110 19.40 1.70 20.52
N SER A 111 18.49 0.76 20.38
CA SER A 111 18.62 -0.65 20.77
C SER A 111 18.31 -1.63 19.63
N TYR A 112 18.64 -1.28 18.38
CA TYR A 112 18.53 -2.22 17.25
C TYR A 112 19.89 -2.56 16.65
N ARG A 113 20.54 -3.60 17.22
CA ARG A 113 21.67 -4.30 16.59
C ARG A 113 21.15 -5.62 16.01
N GLY A 114 20.95 -5.67 14.68
CA GLY A 114 20.86 -6.94 13.93
C GLY A 114 19.56 -7.28 13.19
N LYS A 115 18.49 -6.47 13.26
CA LYS A 115 17.28 -6.67 12.42
C LYS A 115 17.26 -5.67 11.27
N LYS A 116 16.91 -6.13 10.06
CA LYS A 116 16.72 -5.25 8.90
C LYS A 116 15.36 -4.55 8.98
N VAL A 117 15.36 -3.23 8.85
CA VAL A 117 14.19 -2.37 9.08
C VAL A 117 14.04 -1.41 7.91
N ILE A 118 12.83 -1.31 7.35
CA ILE A 118 12.44 -0.31 6.37
C ILE A 118 11.89 0.91 7.12
N TRP A 119 12.67 1.99 7.15
CA TRP A 119 12.25 3.28 7.68
C TRP A 119 11.28 3.95 6.72
N GLY A 120 10.19 4.50 7.25
CA GLY A 120 9.15 5.06 6.40
C GLY A 120 7.87 5.41 7.15
N ARG A 121 6.80 5.59 6.39
CA ARG A 121 5.48 5.98 6.90
C ARG A 121 4.39 5.14 6.27
N PRO A 122 3.33 4.80 7.04
CA PRO A 122 2.19 4.09 6.50
C PRO A 122 1.33 5.01 5.62
N CYS A 123 0.69 4.43 4.61
CA CYS A 123 -0.37 5.02 3.80
C CYS A 123 -1.57 4.07 3.84
N PHE A 124 -2.76 4.58 4.13
CA PHE A 124 -3.96 3.76 4.26
C PHE A 124 -4.96 4.10 3.16
N TYR A 125 -5.48 3.06 2.49
CA TYR A 125 -6.51 3.20 1.48
C TYR A 125 -7.61 2.18 1.70
N TRP A 126 -8.85 2.65 1.65
CA TRP A 126 -10.05 1.80 1.64
C TRP A 126 -10.60 1.80 0.22
N VAL A 127 -10.59 0.63 -0.41
CA VAL A 127 -11.12 0.39 -1.75
C VAL A 127 -12.52 -0.17 -1.59
N ILE A 128 -13.47 0.47 -2.26
CA ILE A 128 -14.89 0.11 -2.27
C ILE A 128 -15.25 -0.23 -3.73
N PRO A 129 -15.09 -1.49 -4.16
CA PRO A 129 -15.28 -1.86 -5.56
C PRO A 129 -16.69 -1.58 -6.07
N GLU A 130 -17.72 -1.86 -5.27
CA GLU A 130 -19.14 -1.65 -5.64
C GLU A 130 -19.46 -0.18 -5.96
N LEU A 131 -18.76 0.76 -5.33
CA LEU A 131 -18.94 2.20 -5.53
C LEU A 131 -17.89 2.82 -6.45
N GLU A 132 -17.00 2.01 -7.05
CA GLU A 132 -15.87 2.49 -7.85
C GLU A 132 -15.08 3.60 -7.12
N THR A 133 -14.88 3.44 -5.82
CA THR A 133 -14.38 4.51 -4.94
C THR A 133 -13.17 4.03 -4.15
N ILE A 134 -12.18 4.90 -4.02
CA ILE A 134 -11.03 4.71 -3.14
C ILE A 134 -10.98 5.86 -2.15
N VAL A 135 -10.81 5.55 -0.88
CA VAL A 135 -10.73 6.52 0.20
C VAL A 135 -9.32 6.49 0.77
N SER A 136 -8.59 7.61 0.73
CA SER A 136 -7.35 7.72 1.49
C SER A 136 -7.66 8.14 2.93
N ILE A 137 -7.01 7.47 3.89
CA ILE A 137 -7.20 7.71 5.33
C ILE A 137 -5.90 8.29 5.89
N LYS A 138 -5.95 9.56 6.32
CA LYS A 138 -4.81 10.28 6.91
C LYS A 138 -4.92 10.34 8.43
N PHE A 139 -3.90 9.84 9.11
CA PHE A 139 -3.65 10.05 10.54
C PHE A 139 -2.41 10.94 10.71
N ASP A 140 -2.16 11.44 11.93
CA ASP A 140 -1.01 12.30 12.23
C ASP A 140 0.35 11.68 11.85
N HIS A 141 0.44 10.35 11.92
CA HIS A 141 1.66 9.58 11.66
C HIS A 141 1.67 8.90 10.28
N SER A 142 0.64 9.12 9.46
CA SER A 142 0.53 8.56 8.12
C SER A 142 0.63 9.65 7.05
N ILE A 143 0.86 9.23 5.82
CA ILE A 143 0.82 10.12 4.66
C ILE A 143 -0.22 9.61 3.67
N CYS A 144 -0.73 10.53 2.84
CA CYS A 144 -1.56 10.18 1.69
C CYS A 144 -0.80 10.58 0.43
N ASP A 145 -0.66 9.63 -0.48
CA ASP A 145 0.10 9.79 -1.70
C ASP A 145 -0.61 9.01 -2.82
N SER A 146 -1.56 9.67 -3.46
CA SER A 146 -2.42 9.06 -4.48
C SER A 146 -1.63 8.63 -5.72
N GLU A 147 -0.56 9.35 -6.06
CA GLU A 147 0.32 8.99 -7.17
C GLU A 147 1.09 7.71 -6.84
N LEU A 148 1.67 7.61 -5.64
CA LEU A 148 2.34 6.39 -5.17
C LEU A 148 1.39 5.18 -5.11
N PHE A 149 0.13 5.41 -4.75
CA PHE A 149 -0.87 4.35 -4.73
C PHE A 149 -1.21 3.87 -6.14
N GLN A 150 -1.44 4.78 -7.09
CA GLN A 150 -1.65 4.43 -8.50
C GLN A 150 -0.45 3.67 -9.05
N ASP A 151 0.75 4.17 -8.75
CA ASP A 151 2.04 3.57 -9.07
C ASP A 151 2.22 2.14 -8.56
N TYR A 152 1.60 1.82 -7.41
CA TYR A 152 1.64 0.50 -6.78
C TYR A 152 0.67 -0.48 -7.43
N VAL A 153 -0.51 0.00 -7.82
CA VAL A 153 -1.57 -0.84 -8.40
C VAL A 153 -1.37 -1.07 -9.91
N HIS A 154 -0.68 -0.15 -10.59
CA HIS A 154 -0.42 -0.18 -12.04
C HIS A 154 0.69 -1.15 -12.46
#